data_AF-A0A4Q7NCE1-F1
#
_entry.id   AF-A0A4Q7NCE1-F1
#
_cell.length_a   1.000
_cell.length_b   1.000
_cell.length_c   1.000
_cell.angle_alpha   90.00
_cell.angle_beta   90.00
_cell.angle_gamma   90.00
#
_symmetry.space_group_name_H-M   'P 1'
#
loop_
_entity.id
_entity.type
_entity.pdbx_description
1 polymer ?
#
loop_
_entity_poly.entity_id
_entity_poly.type
_entity_poly.pdbx_seq_one_letter_code
_entity_poly.pdbx_strand_id
1 'polypeptide(L)'
;MSSFCVFGMTALVARAIAEEEIGWTVPGENFSRPRQISREERAALVDKRAAELFEKRAVRQISPAFDAPQFAHEWLDIARRSTRVRGGCVMVRGPKINAKGAPVISKITGLPVTTWLPYPTEARHA
;
A
#
# COMPACT_ATOMS: atom_id res chain seq x y z
N MET A 1 2.67 -1.54 -22.24
CA MET A 1 3.16 -2.15 -20.98
C MET A 1 3.08 -1.06 -19.94
N SER A 2 2.13 -1.19 -19.01
CA SER A 2 1.87 -0.19 -18.00
C SER A 2 3.06 -0.04 -17.06
N SER A 3 3.67 1.13 -17.02
CA SER A 3 4.92 1.38 -16.29
C SER A 3 4.73 2.25 -15.06
N PHE A 4 3.56 2.84 -14.80
CA PHE A 4 3.33 3.75 -13.68
C PHE A 4 2.27 3.24 -12.71
N CYS A 5 2.38 3.54 -11.42
CA CYS A 5 1.31 3.30 -10.45
C CYS A 5 1.44 4.24 -9.25
N VAL A 6 0.46 4.20 -8.35
CA VAL A 6 0.45 4.98 -7.11
C VAL A 6 0.67 4.07 -5.93
N PHE A 7 1.68 4.40 -5.13
CA PHE A 7 1.91 3.81 -3.82
C PHE A 7 1.42 4.74 -2.72
N GLY A 8 0.93 4.14 -1.63
CA GLY A 8 0.48 4.87 -0.45
C GLY A 8 -0.25 3.97 0.52
N MET A 9 -0.96 4.60 1.45
CA MET A 9 -1.93 3.95 2.32
C MET A 9 -3.18 4.84 2.39
N THR A 10 -4.34 4.29 2.07
CA THR A 10 -5.62 5.00 2.22
C THR A 10 -6.39 4.47 3.41
N ALA A 11 -7.26 5.27 4.01
CA ALA A 11 -8.12 4.81 5.11
C ALA A 11 -8.99 3.61 4.69
N LEU A 12 -9.47 3.59 3.45
CA LEU A 12 -10.25 2.49 2.88
C LEU A 12 -9.42 1.20 2.77
N VAL A 13 -8.20 1.29 2.27
CA VAL A 13 -7.30 0.12 2.16
C VAL A 13 -6.91 -0.38 3.55
N ALA A 14 -6.62 0.53 4.49
CA ALA A 14 -6.29 0.14 5.87
C ALA A 14 -7.46 -0.58 6.55
N ARG A 15 -8.70 -0.14 6.30
CA ARG A 15 -9.91 -0.80 6.78
C ARG A 15 -10.13 -2.17 6.14
N ALA A 16 -10.01 -2.28 4.81
CA ALA A 16 -10.17 -3.56 4.12
C ALA A 16 -9.18 -4.62 4.64
N ILE A 17 -7.92 -4.22 4.85
CA ILE A 17 -6.90 -5.07 5.47
C ILE A 17 -7.29 -5.44 6.91
N ALA A 18 -7.78 -4.49 7.71
CA ALA A 18 -8.22 -4.76 9.09
C ALA A 18 -9.39 -5.74 9.12
N GLU A 19 -10.33 -5.66 8.17
CA GLU A 19 -11.47 -6.56 8.04
C GLU A 19 -11.04 -7.99 7.68
N GLU A 20 -9.99 -8.13 6.86
CA GLU A 20 -9.37 -9.43 6.54
C GLU A 20 -8.59 -10.00 7.73
N GLU A 21 -7.86 -9.16 8.48
CA GLU A 21 -7.07 -9.57 9.65
C GLU A 21 -7.97 -9.95 10.85
N ILE A 22 -9.11 -9.29 11.02
CA ILE A 22 -10.02 -9.49 12.16
C ILE A 22 -11.13 -10.48 11.79
N GLY A 23 -10.94 -11.72 12.26
CA GLY A 23 -11.93 -12.78 12.21
C GLY A 23 -13.10 -12.56 13.19
N TRP A 24 -13.96 -13.58 13.29
CA TRP A 24 -15.16 -13.58 14.14
C TRP A 24 -14.94 -14.14 15.54
N THR A 25 -13.68 -14.37 15.91
CA THR A 25 -13.31 -15.05 17.13
C THR A 25 -12.17 -14.29 17.81
N VAL A 26 -12.29 -14.04 19.11
CA VAL A 26 -11.22 -13.46 19.93
C VAL A 26 -10.72 -14.47 20.95
N PRO A 27 -9.43 -14.40 21.36
CA PRO A 27 -8.92 -15.21 22.45
C PRO A 27 -9.77 -15.03 23.69
N GLY A 28 -10.10 -16.14 24.36
CA GLY A 28 -10.79 -16.09 25.64
C GLY A 28 -9.87 -15.49 26.71
N GLU A 29 -10.45 -14.78 27.67
CA GLU A 29 -9.72 -14.26 28.82
C GLU A 29 -9.19 -15.42 29.68
N ASN A 30 -7.98 -15.31 30.25
CA ASN A 30 -7.35 -16.34 31.09
C ASN A 30 -7.30 -17.75 30.46
N PHE A 31 -6.78 -17.89 29.23
CA PHE A 31 -6.64 -19.18 28.52
C PHE A 31 -7.98 -19.92 28.28
N SER A 32 -9.12 -19.23 28.41
CA SER A 32 -10.41 -19.80 28.09
C SER A 32 -10.60 -19.99 26.59
N ARG A 33 -11.63 -20.78 26.22
CA ARG A 33 -11.93 -21.07 24.82
C ARG A 33 -12.19 -19.75 24.06
N PRO A 34 -11.74 -19.66 22.79
CA PRO A 34 -12.01 -18.48 21.98
C PRO A 34 -13.51 -18.20 21.90
N ARG A 35 -13.91 -16.94 22.09
CA ARG A 35 -15.33 -16.53 22.04
C ARG A 35 -15.66 -15.91 20.69
N GLN A 36 -16.90 -16.13 20.23
CA GLN A 36 -17.43 -15.36 19.11
C GLN A 36 -17.67 -13.91 19.52
N ILE A 37 -17.39 -12.99 18.61
CA ILE A 37 -17.63 -11.56 18.81
C ILE A 37 -18.88 -11.11 18.08
N SER A 38 -19.54 -10.09 18.65
CA SER A 38 -20.67 -9.44 17.98
C SER A 38 -20.20 -8.62 16.77
N ARG A 39 -21.15 -8.24 15.90
CA ARG A 39 -20.85 -7.35 14.77
C ARG A 39 -20.32 -5.99 15.20
N GLU A 40 -20.85 -5.46 16.31
CA GLU A 40 -20.44 -4.17 16.86
C GLU A 40 -19.04 -4.24 17.46
N GLU A 41 -18.74 -5.31 18.21
CA GLU A 41 -17.40 -5.55 18.73
C GLU A 41 -16.38 -5.70 17.60
N ARG A 42 -16.73 -6.44 16.54
CA ARG A 42 -15.87 -6.57 15.36
C ARG A 42 -15.63 -5.22 14.68
N ALA A 43 -16.67 -4.41 14.50
CA ALA A 43 -16.55 -3.10 13.88
C ALA A 43 -15.58 -2.20 14.66
N ALA A 44 -15.71 -2.15 15.99
CA ALA A 44 -14.81 -1.36 16.85
C ALA A 44 -13.35 -1.85 16.78
N LEU A 45 -13.12 -3.16 16.76
CA LEU A 45 -11.78 -3.74 16.59
C LEU A 45 -11.20 -3.40 15.21
N VAL A 46 -12.01 -3.49 14.16
CA VAL A 46 -11.62 -3.13 12.78
C VAL A 46 -11.24 -1.67 12.70
N ASP A 47 -12.01 -0.75 13.26
CA ASP A 47 -11.72 0.68 13.20
C ASP A 47 -10.42 1.01 13.96
N LYS A 48 -10.22 0.43 15.15
CA LYS A 48 -8.98 0.59 15.91
C LYS A 48 -7.78 0.07 15.12
N ARG A 49 -7.91 -1.14 14.55
CA ARG A 49 -6.84 -1.76 13.78
C ARG A 49 -6.55 -1.01 12.48
N ALA A 50 -7.59 -0.51 11.81
CA ALA A 50 -7.46 0.29 10.60
C ALA A 50 -6.67 1.57 10.87
N ALA A 51 -6.92 2.25 12.01
CA ALA A 51 -6.15 3.41 12.42
C ALA A 51 -4.67 3.07 12.64
N GLU A 52 -4.37 1.96 13.33
CA GLU A 52 -2.98 1.51 13.53
C GLU A 52 -2.27 1.17 12.21
N LEU A 53 -2.97 0.45 11.32
CA LEU A 53 -2.45 0.06 10.01
C LEU A 53 -2.21 1.28 9.13
N PHE A 54 -3.12 2.24 9.16
CA PHE A 54 -2.99 3.47 8.42
C PHE A 54 -1.71 4.21 8.80
N GLU A 55 -1.42 4.35 10.09
CA GLU A 55 -0.24 5.08 10.60
C GLU A 55 1.07 4.29 10.42
N LYS A 56 1.11 3.00 10.82
CA LYS A 56 2.37 2.26 11.00
C LYS A 56 2.80 1.38 9.82
N ARG A 57 1.86 0.94 8.98
CA ARG A 57 2.18 -0.07 7.95
C ARG A 57 3.01 0.55 6.82
N ALA A 58 3.84 -0.26 6.15
CA ALA A 58 4.54 0.19 4.95
C ALA A 58 3.54 0.58 3.84
N VAL A 59 3.88 1.59 3.05
CA VAL A 59 3.09 1.99 1.88
C VAL A 59 3.09 0.86 0.84
N ARG A 60 1.96 0.66 0.16
CA ARG A 60 1.78 -0.37 -0.86
C ARG A 60 1.19 0.23 -2.13
N GLN A 61 1.16 -0.55 -3.20
CA GLN A 61 0.40 -0.17 -4.39
C GLN A 61 -1.09 -0.07 -4.04
N ILE A 62 -1.69 1.09 -4.31
CA ILE A 62 -3.11 1.39 -4.07
C ILE A 62 -3.91 1.61 -5.35
N SER A 63 -3.23 1.87 -6.48
CA SER A 63 -3.87 2.01 -7.80
C SER A 63 -3.52 0.82 -8.71
N PRO A 64 -4.30 0.61 -9.79
CA PRO A 64 -3.84 -0.16 -10.94
C PRO A 64 -2.56 0.41 -11.55
N ALA A 65 -1.92 -0.36 -12.42
CA ALA A 65 -0.83 0.15 -13.24
C ALA A 65 -1.38 0.91 -14.47
N PHE A 66 -0.78 2.05 -14.78
CA PHE A 66 -1.13 2.94 -15.87
C PHE A 66 0.00 2.98 -16.90
N ASP A 67 -0.34 3.26 -18.16
CA ASP A 67 0.64 3.41 -19.24
C ASP A 67 1.35 4.78 -19.24
N ALA A 68 0.78 5.77 -18.56
CA ALA A 68 1.33 7.12 -18.55
C ALA A 68 1.30 7.77 -17.14
N PRO A 69 2.27 8.63 -16.80
CA PRO A 69 2.40 9.19 -15.46
C PRO A 69 1.25 10.15 -15.11
N GLN A 70 0.71 10.89 -16.09
CA GLN A 70 -0.40 11.83 -15.87
C GLN A 70 -1.63 11.15 -15.26
N PHE A 71 -1.97 9.94 -15.72
CA PHE A 71 -3.10 9.19 -15.16
C PHE A 71 -2.85 8.74 -13.72
N ALA A 72 -1.60 8.40 -13.38
CA ALA A 72 -1.23 8.07 -12.01
C ALA A 72 -1.30 9.31 -11.09
N HIS A 73 -0.89 10.48 -11.59
CA HIS A 73 -1.02 11.75 -10.87
C HIS A 73 -2.48 12.14 -10.66
N GLU A 74 -3.30 12.11 -11.70
CA GLU A 74 -4.73 12.39 -11.63
C GLU A 74 -5.43 11.46 -10.64
N TRP A 75 -5.12 10.16 -10.68
CA TRP A 75 -5.66 9.19 -9.73
C TRP A 75 -5.28 9.55 -8.30
N LEU A 76 -4.01 9.91 -8.04
CA LEU A 76 -3.54 10.28 -6.71
C LEU A 76 -4.21 11.58 -6.22
N ASP A 77 -4.43 12.55 -7.10
CA ASP A 77 -5.12 13.79 -6.78
C ASP A 77 -6.59 13.54 -6.44
N ILE A 78 -7.28 12.68 -7.19
CA ILE A 78 -8.64 12.23 -6.88
C ILE A 78 -8.65 11.51 -5.52
N ALA A 79 -7.72 10.58 -5.29
CA ALA A 79 -7.64 9.82 -4.05
C ALA A 79 -7.46 10.74 -2.82
N ARG A 80 -6.62 11.77 -2.94
CA ARG A 80 -6.39 12.78 -1.88
C ARG A 80 -7.62 13.63 -1.61
N ARG A 81 -8.46 13.90 -2.62
CA ARG A 81 -9.72 14.65 -2.46
C ARG A 81 -10.81 13.79 -1.83
N SER A 82 -10.84 12.49 -2.15
CA SER A 82 -11.89 11.58 -1.71
C SER A 82 -11.63 10.96 -0.34
N THR A 83 -10.37 10.75 0.07
CA THR A 83 -10.04 10.09 1.34
C THR A 83 -8.68 10.52 1.89
N ARG A 84 -8.39 10.14 3.13
CA ARG A 84 -7.06 10.32 3.72
C ARG A 84 -6.07 9.39 3.04
N VAL A 85 -4.98 9.97 2.50
CA VAL A 85 -3.89 9.24 1.86
C VAL A 85 -2.58 9.58 2.56
N ARG A 86 -1.88 8.57 3.10
CA ARG A 86 -0.53 8.71 3.64
C ARG A 86 0.51 8.20 2.65
N GLY A 87 1.59 8.96 2.48
CA GLY A 87 2.74 8.56 1.67
C GLY A 87 2.40 8.34 0.19
N GLY A 88 1.40 9.07 -0.32
CA GLY A 88 0.98 8.97 -1.71
C GLY A 88 2.07 9.45 -2.66
N CYS A 89 2.64 8.54 -3.44
CA CYS A 89 3.67 8.82 -4.45
C CYS A 89 3.42 8.04 -5.74
N VAL A 90 3.82 8.62 -6.87
CA VAL A 90 3.83 7.92 -8.15
C VAL A 90 5.13 7.12 -8.26
N MET A 91 5.00 5.87 -8.69
CA MET A 91 6.08 4.93 -8.89
C MET A 91 6.13 4.50 -10.34
N VAL A 92 7.33 4.21 -10.84
CA VAL A 92 7.59 3.70 -12.19
C VAL A 92 8.29 2.34 -12.13
N ARG A 93 8.00 1.44 -13.08
CA ARG A 93 8.75 0.19 -13.24
C ARG A 93 10.14 0.49 -13.78
N GLY A 94 11.16 0.03 -13.07
CA GLY A 94 12.55 0.17 -13.49
C GLY A 94 13.47 -0.91 -12.89
N PRO A 95 14.73 -0.97 -13.33
CA PRO A 95 15.70 -1.93 -12.81
C PRO A 95 15.98 -1.65 -11.34
N LYS A 96 15.97 -2.70 -10.51
CA LYS A 96 16.37 -2.61 -9.11
C LYS A 96 17.87 -2.33 -9.06
N ILE A 97 18.25 -1.17 -8.54
CA ILE A 97 19.65 -0.79 -8.37
C ILE A 97 20.15 -1.25 -7.00
N ASN A 98 21.38 -1.78 -6.94
CA ASN A 98 22.03 -2.15 -5.70
C ASN A 98 22.72 -0.93 -5.04
N ALA A 99 23.24 -1.10 -3.82
CA ALA A 99 23.95 -0.02 -3.11
C ALA A 99 25.20 0.52 -3.84
N LYS A 100 25.72 -0.20 -4.84
CA LYS A 100 26.89 0.17 -5.65
C LYS A 100 26.50 0.84 -6.97
N GLY A 101 25.21 1.13 -7.20
CA GLY A 101 24.73 1.78 -8.42
C GLY A 101 24.52 0.84 -9.61
N ALA A 102 24.76 -0.47 -9.47
CA ALA A 102 24.59 -1.43 -10.56
C ALA A 102 23.20 -2.12 -10.49
N PRO A 103 22.59 -2.48 -11.64
CA PRO A 103 21.36 -3.27 -11.67
C PRO A 103 21.55 -4.64 -11.00
N VAL A 104 20.59 -5.04 -10.18
CA VAL A 104 20.50 -6.38 -9.62
C VAL A 104 20.08 -7.33 -10.74
N ILE A 105 20.95 -8.25 -11.12
CA ILE A 105 20.67 -9.25 -12.16
C ILE A 105 20.05 -10.49 -11.53
N SER A 106 18.96 -10.98 -12.13
CA SER A 106 18.35 -12.26 -11.76
C SER A 106 19.27 -13.42 -12.14
N LYS A 107 19.61 -14.28 -11.18
CA LYS A 107 20.38 -15.50 -11.45
C LYS A 107 19.65 -16.48 -12.36
N ILE A 108 18.31 -16.38 -12.46
CA ILE A 108 17.46 -17.28 -13.24
C ILE A 108 17.37 -16.81 -14.69
N THR A 109 17.03 -15.54 -14.90
CA THR A 109 16.73 -15.01 -16.24
C THR A 109 17.92 -14.29 -16.89
N GLY A 110 18.98 -13.98 -16.14
CA GLY A 110 20.11 -13.18 -16.63
C GLY A 110 19.77 -11.71 -16.90
N LEU A 111 18.54 -11.29 -16.65
CA LEU A 111 18.05 -9.92 -16.88
C LEU A 111 18.00 -9.11 -15.58
N PRO A 112 18.03 -7.77 -15.65
CA PRO A 112 17.79 -6.91 -14.50
C PRO A 112 16.45 -7.19 -13.83
N VAL A 113 16.46 -7.36 -12.52
CA VAL A 113 15.25 -7.51 -11.71
C VAL A 113 14.48 -6.20 -11.76
N THR A 114 13.22 -6.24 -12.17
CA THR A 114 12.37 -5.05 -12.23
C THR A 114 11.67 -4.84 -10.88
N THR A 115 11.69 -3.60 -10.38
CA THR A 115 10.98 -3.17 -9.17
C THR A 115 10.21 -1.88 -9.43
N TRP A 116 9.38 -1.47 -8.48
CA TRP A 116 8.82 -0.12 -8.45
C TRP A 116 9.86 0.84 -7.86
N LEU A 117 10.12 1.93 -8.58
CA LEU A 117 10.99 3.02 -8.18
C LEU A 117 10.18 4.31 -8.08
N PRO A 118 10.54 5.27 -7.20
CA PRO A 118 9.90 6.59 -7.20
C PRO A 118 10.00 7.23 -8.59
N TYR A 119 8.88 7.70 -9.13
CA TYR A 119 8.89 8.46 -10.36
C TYR A 119 9.45 9.86 -10.05
N PRO A 120 10.57 10.28 -10.66
CA PRO A 120 11.08 11.62 -10.50
C PRO A 120 10.04 12.57 -11.10
N THR A 121 9.24 13.19 -10.24
CA THR A 121 8.46 14.35 -10.66
C THR A 121 9.52 15.42 -10.88
N GLU A 122 9.77 15.81 -12.13
CA GLU A 122 10.64 16.94 -12.42
C GLU A 122 10.28 18.07 -11.47
N ALA A 123 11.32 18.66 -10.86
CA ALA A 123 11.19 19.80 -9.98
C ALA A 123 10.19 20.77 -10.62
N ARG A 124 9.03 20.98 -9.98
CA ARG A 124 8.22 22.14 -10.30
C ARG A 124 9.13 23.33 -10.03
N HIS A 125 9.64 23.91 -11.11
CA HIS A 125 10.49 25.07 -11.10
C HIS A 125 9.94 26.07 -10.08
N ALA A 126 10.77 26.37 -9.09
CA ALA A 126 10.65 27.59 -8.30
C ALA A 126 11.01 28.79 -9.19
#